data_AF-A0A358HUH4-F1
#
_entry.id   AF-A0A358HUH4-F1
#
_cell.length_a   1.000
_cell.length_b   1.000
_cell.length_c   1.000
_cell.angle_alpha   90.00
_cell.angle_beta   90.00
_cell.angle_gamma   90.00
#
_symmetry.space_group_name_H-M   'P 1'
#
loop_
_entity.id
_entity.type
_entity.pdbx_description
1 polymer ?
#
loop_
_entity_poly.entity_id
_entity_poly.type
_entity_poly.pdbx_seq_one_letter_code
_entity_poly.pdbx_strand_id
1 'polypeptide(L)'
;ARGLRLAKRLILDILDRPACYNVSQLNTTITSTNAPSQGVFRSVARELGADVKRKVQFERETHFDGAAASEILWQIGPFEREDVERVAA
;
A
#
# COMPACT_ATOMS: atom_id res chain seq x y z
N ALA A 1 -20.58 2.36 2.36
CA ALA A 1 -19.33 2.50 1.57
C ALA A 1 -18.38 1.30 1.65
N ARG A 2 -18.43 0.44 2.69
CA ARG A 2 -17.65 -0.81 2.71
C ARG A 2 -18.21 -1.82 1.70
N GLY A 3 -17.34 -2.61 1.07
CA GLY A 3 -17.72 -3.65 0.10
C GLY A 3 -17.59 -3.27 -1.39
N LEU A 4 -17.49 -1.97 -1.73
CA LEU A 4 -17.40 -1.51 -3.12
C LEU A 4 -15.98 -1.50 -3.71
N ARG A 5 -14.99 -2.00 -2.95
CA ARG A 5 -13.56 -1.99 -3.34
C ARG A 5 -13.02 -0.60 -3.72
N LEU A 6 -13.66 0.47 -3.26
CA LEU A 6 -13.34 1.85 -3.63
C LEU A 6 -11.89 2.21 -3.33
N ALA A 7 -11.39 1.89 -2.13
CA ALA A 7 -10.01 2.20 -1.76
C ALA A 7 -8.97 1.58 -2.71
N LYS A 8 -9.17 0.33 -3.12
CA LYS A 8 -8.30 -0.34 -4.10
C LYS A 8 -8.34 0.39 -5.45
N ARG A 9 -9.55 0.70 -5.94
CA ARG A 9 -9.74 1.42 -7.21
C ARG A 9 -9.07 2.78 -7.20
N LEU A 10 -9.19 3.54 -6.10
CA LEU A 10 -8.53 4.83 -5.95
C LEU A 10 -6.99 4.72 -6.00
N ILE A 11 -6.41 3.68 -5.38
CA ILE A 11 -4.95 3.47 -5.43
C ILE A 11 -4.51 3.13 -6.85
N LEU A 12 -5.20 2.21 -7.53
CA LEU A 12 -4.86 1.83 -8.90
C LEU A 12 -5.04 3.00 -9.88
N ASP A 13 -6.11 3.80 -9.71
CA ASP A 13 -6.32 5.05 -10.46
C ASP A 13 -5.17 6.03 -10.27
N ILE A 14 -4.68 6.22 -9.04
CA ILE A 14 -3.53 7.09 -8.78
C ILE A 14 -2.27 6.57 -9.48
N LEU A 15 -1.99 5.27 -9.39
CA LEU A 15 -0.82 4.65 -10.02
C LEU A 15 -0.88 4.73 -11.55
N ASP A 16 -2.07 4.74 -12.14
CA ASP A 16 -2.24 4.83 -13.59
C ASP A 16 -1.97 6.25 -14.15
N ARG A 17 -1.99 7.28 -13.31
CA ARG A 17 -1.78 8.67 -13.76
C ARG A 17 -0.41 8.87 -14.40
N PRO A 18 -0.28 9.78 -15.40
CA PRO A 18 1.01 10.07 -16.05
C PRO A 18 2.13 10.47 -15.09
N ALA A 19 1.80 11.12 -13.97
CA ALA A 19 2.77 11.49 -12.93
C ALA A 19 3.44 10.28 -12.26
N CYS A 20 2.81 9.10 -12.32
CA CYS A 20 3.30 7.86 -11.75
C CYS A 20 3.91 6.90 -12.80
N TYR A 21 4.15 7.35 -14.03
CA TYR A 21 4.59 6.49 -15.14
C TYR A 21 5.84 5.64 -14.81
N ASN A 22 6.82 6.22 -14.11
CA ASN A 22 8.07 5.54 -13.73
C ASN A 22 8.05 4.99 -12.29
N VAL A 23 6.90 4.93 -11.63
CA VAL A 23 6.79 4.39 -10.26
C VAL A 23 6.78 2.87 -10.33
N SER A 24 7.73 2.24 -9.63
CA SER A 24 7.82 0.78 -9.51
C SER A 24 7.63 0.26 -8.09
N GLN A 25 7.47 1.17 -7.11
CA GLN A 25 7.23 0.81 -5.71
C GLN A 25 6.18 1.71 -5.07
N LEU A 26 5.33 1.10 -4.26
CA LEU A 26 4.37 1.79 -3.42
C LEU A 26 4.71 1.56 -1.94
N ASN A 27 4.99 2.65 -1.23
CA ASN A 27 5.29 2.64 0.19
C ASN A 27 4.13 3.24 0.99
N THR A 28 3.79 2.61 2.11
CA THR A 28 2.82 3.15 3.07
C THR A 28 3.13 2.65 4.48
N THR A 29 2.65 3.35 5.50
CA THR A 29 2.72 2.87 6.88
C THR A 29 1.35 2.43 7.36
N ILE A 30 1.31 1.29 8.04
CA ILE A 30 0.07 0.72 8.58
C ILE A 30 0.38 0.13 9.94
N THR A 31 -0.41 0.50 10.95
CA THR A 31 -0.35 -0.16 12.26
C THR A 31 -0.72 -1.64 12.19
N SER A 32 -0.26 -2.43 13.16
CA SER A 32 -0.57 -3.87 13.24
C SER A 32 -2.07 -4.16 13.39
N THR A 33 -2.83 -3.23 13.96
CA THR A 33 -4.27 -3.37 14.23
C THR A 33 -5.18 -2.92 13.09
N ASN A 34 -4.65 -2.20 12.08
CA ASN A 34 -5.46 -1.72 10.96
C ASN A 34 -5.64 -2.80 9.87
N ALA A 35 -6.31 -3.90 10.23
CA ALA A 35 -6.62 -5.00 9.34
C ALA A 35 -7.33 -4.59 8.03
N PRO A 36 -8.26 -3.60 8.02
CA PRO A 36 -8.88 -3.12 6.79
C PRO A 36 -7.88 -2.54 5.79
N SER A 37 -7.00 -1.63 6.22
CA SER A 37 -5.98 -1.06 5.33
C SER A 37 -5.01 -2.14 4.85
N GLN A 38 -4.57 -3.02 5.75
CA GLN A 38 -3.71 -4.14 5.34
C GLN A 38 -4.39 -5.03 4.27
N GLY A 39 -5.70 -5.25 4.36
CA GLY A 39 -6.46 -5.97 3.35
C GLY A 39 -6.48 -5.27 1.99
N VAL A 40 -6.64 -3.95 1.97
CA VAL A 40 -6.57 -3.14 0.75
C VAL A 40 -5.20 -3.26 0.10
N PHE A 41 -4.12 -2.99 0.85
CA PHE A 41 -2.76 -3.01 0.29
C PHE A 41 -2.29 -4.41 -0.09
N ARG A 42 -2.69 -5.47 0.63
CA ARG A 42 -2.49 -6.87 0.17
C ARG A 42 -3.22 -7.15 -1.14
N SER A 43 -4.44 -6.64 -1.30
CA SER A 43 -5.16 -6.79 -2.56
C SER A 43 -4.48 -6.03 -3.70
N VAL A 44 -3.97 -4.81 -3.46
CA VAL A 44 -3.24 -4.03 -4.48
C VAL A 44 -2.00 -4.78 -4.93
N ALA A 45 -1.16 -5.26 -3.99
CA ALA A 45 0.02 -6.05 -4.30
C ALA A 45 -0.32 -7.28 -5.17
N ARG A 46 -1.42 -7.98 -4.84
CA ARG A 46 -1.87 -9.14 -5.61
C ARG A 46 -2.30 -8.79 -7.04
N GLU A 47 -3.01 -7.68 -7.25
CA GLU A 47 -3.41 -7.26 -8.61
C GLU A 47 -2.17 -6.94 -9.46
N LEU A 48 -1.21 -6.23 -8.86
CA LEU A 48 0.04 -5.83 -9.50
C LEU A 48 1.07 -6.98 -9.62
N GLY A 49 0.79 -8.17 -9.10
CA GLY A 49 1.75 -9.29 -9.10
C GLY A 49 3.03 -9.02 -8.27
N ALA A 50 2.97 -8.09 -7.31
CA ALA A 50 4.14 -7.57 -6.61
C ALA A 50 4.34 -8.17 -5.20
N ASP A 51 5.60 -8.28 -4.79
CA ASP A 51 5.97 -8.67 -3.45
C ASP A 51 5.67 -7.59 -2.40
N VAL A 52 5.51 -8.01 -1.15
CA VAL A 52 5.30 -7.12 -0.01
C VAL A 52 6.38 -7.34 1.05
N LYS A 53 7.25 -6.35 1.23
CA LYS A 53 8.22 -6.31 2.34
C LYS A 53 7.67 -5.44 3.45
N ARG A 54 7.94 -5.83 4.71
CA ARG A 54 7.46 -5.10 5.90
C ARG A 54 8.57 -4.93 6.91
N LYS A 55 8.64 -3.75 7.53
CA LYS A 55 9.50 -3.47 8.69
C LYS A 55 8.87 -2.41 9.59
N VAL A 56 9.17 -2.43 10.88
CA VAL A 56 8.80 -1.31 11.76
C VAL A 56 9.55 -0.06 11.28
N GLN A 57 8.83 1.04 11.09
CA GLN A 57 9.41 2.32 10.65
C GLN A 57 9.33 3.36 11.76
N PHE A 58 8.20 3.45 12.45
CA PHE A 58 8.06 4.27 13.64
C PHE A 58 7.56 3.40 14.78
N GLU A 59 8.38 3.29 15.82
CA GLU A 59 8.11 2.47 16.99
C GLU A 59 7.37 3.26 18.07
N ARG A 60 6.33 2.64 18.66
CA ARG A 60 5.47 3.19 19.71
C ARG A 60 6.21 3.89 20.84
N GLU A 61 7.16 3.23 21.45
CA GLU A 61 7.84 3.77 22.64
C GLU A 61 8.87 4.82 22.20
N THR A 62 9.73 4.47 21.26
CA THR A 62 10.85 5.32 20.82
C THR A 62 10.41 6.60 20.09
N HIS A 63 9.32 6.58 19.33
CA HIS A 63 8.92 7.70 18.47
C HIS A 63 7.64 8.40 18.92
N PHE A 64 6.82 7.75 19.74
CA PHE A 64 5.51 8.27 20.14
C PHE A 64 5.30 8.33 21.65
N ASP A 65 6.31 8.00 22.47
CA ASP A 65 6.20 7.96 23.94
C ASP A 65 4.95 7.17 24.41
N GLY A 66 4.62 6.10 23.70
CA GLY A 66 3.45 5.27 24.00
C GLY A 66 2.09 5.86 23.56
N ALA A 67 2.03 7.07 23.01
CA ALA A 67 0.78 7.74 22.65
C ALA A 67 0.11 7.18 21.39
N ALA A 68 0.85 6.50 20.51
CA ALA A 68 0.34 5.90 19.27
C ALA A 68 0.87 4.46 19.09
N ALA A 69 0.23 3.67 18.22
CA ALA A 69 0.74 2.35 17.88
C ALA A 69 1.94 2.45 16.92
N SER A 70 2.82 1.44 16.92
CA SER A 70 3.93 1.38 15.95
C SER A 70 3.39 1.34 14.52
N GLU A 71 4.00 2.16 13.66
CA GLU A 71 3.74 2.23 12.23
C GLU A 71 4.71 1.30 11.50
N ILE A 72 4.16 0.33 10.79
CA ILE A 72 4.92 -0.65 10.01
C ILE A 72 4.98 -0.13 8.58
N LEU A 73 6.18 0.07 8.03
CA LEU A 73 6.35 0.34 6.60
C LEU A 73 6.03 -0.92 5.81
N TRP A 74 5.15 -0.76 4.83
CA TRP A 74 4.87 -1.71 3.77
C TRP A 74 5.50 -1.18 2.49
N GLN A 75 6.35 -1.99 1.88
CA GLN A 75 6.94 -1.72 0.57
C GLN A 75 6.40 -2.75 -0.41
N ILE A 76 5.63 -2.29 -1.40
CA ILE A 76 5.00 -3.12 -2.42
C ILE A 76 5.76 -2.89 -3.73
N GLY A 77 6.37 -3.94 -4.26
CA GLY A 77 7.14 -3.88 -5.50
C GLY A 77 8.32 -4.86 -5.55
N PRO A 78 9.08 -4.88 -6.66
CA PRO A 78 8.84 -4.06 -7.84
C PRO A 78 7.56 -4.47 -8.59
N PHE A 79 6.95 -3.51 -9.28
CA PHE A 79 5.95 -3.72 -10.33
C PHE A 79 6.31 -2.84 -11.52
N GLU A 80 5.88 -3.22 -12.71
CA GLU A 80 6.14 -2.47 -13.94
C GLU A 80 4.91 -1.66 -14.36
N ARG A 81 5.10 -0.71 -15.28
CA ARG A 81 4.00 0.10 -15.82
C ARG A 81 2.90 -0.77 -16.44
N GLU A 82 3.30 -1.86 -17.11
CA GLU A 82 2.42 -2.83 -17.75
C GLU A 82 1.49 -3.54 -16.74
N ASP A 83 1.96 -3.78 -15.51
CA ASP A 83 1.13 -4.37 -14.44
C ASP A 83 0.01 -3.44 -14.01
N VAL A 84 0.29 -2.13 -13.96
CA VAL A 84 -0.68 -1.09 -13.59
C VAL A 84 -1.74 -0.97 -14.69
N GLU A 85 -1.31 -0.88 -15.96
CA GLU A 85 -2.22 -0.75 -17.10
C GLU A 85 -3.15 -1.96 -17.22
N ARG A 86 -2.64 -3.17 -16.94
CA ARG A 86 -3.42 -4.41 -16.94
C ARG A 86 -4.58 -4.40 -15.94
N VAL A 87 -4.46 -3.68 -14.82
CA VAL A 87 -5.44 -3.71 -13.72
C VAL A 87 -6.25 -2.42 -13.58
N ALA A 88 -5.87 -1.37 -14.29
CA ALA A 88 -6.59 -0.11 -14.36
C ALA A 88 -7.79 -0.15 -15.34
N ALA A 89 -7.74 -1.05 -16.34
CA ALA A 89 -8.83 -1.33 -17.28
C ALA A 89 -10.03 -2.04 -16.62
#